data_AF-A0ABD6E4S1-F1
#
_entry.id   AF-A0ABD6E4S1-F1
#
_cell.length_a   1.000
_cell.length_b   1.000
_cell.length_c   1.000
_cell.angle_alpha   90.00
_cell.angle_beta   90.00
_cell.angle_gamma   90.00
#
_symmetry.space_group_name_H-M   'P 1'
#
loop_
_entity.id
_entity.type
_entity.pdbx_description
1 polymer ?
#
loop_
_entity_poly.entity_id
_entity_poly.type
_entity_poly.pdbx_seq_one_letter_code
_entity_poly.pdbx_strand_id
1 'polypeptide(L)' 'MGNSSSLMLQEDEIQSIAEETGFSRNQIVRLYSRFLSLDKQGRGYLDRDDFLRIPELAINPLGERIIDAFFIET' A
#
# COMPACT_ATOMS: atom_id res chain seq x y z
N MET A 1 5.95 21.91 -11.90
CA MET A 1 6.55 20.84 -12.72
C MET A 1 7.09 19.78 -11.78
N GLY A 2 6.47 18.59 -11.76
CA GLY A 2 6.87 17.45 -10.95
C GLY A 2 6.41 16.20 -11.67
N ASN A 3 7.33 15.61 -12.43
CA ASN A 3 7.11 14.48 -13.32
C ASN A 3 7.16 13.17 -12.50
N SER A 4 6.01 12.70 -12.02
CA SER A 4 5.89 11.39 -11.33
C SER A 4 5.67 10.23 -12.31
N SER A 5 6.24 10.31 -13.52
CA SER A 5 5.93 9.43 -14.65
C SER A 5 6.84 8.19 -14.73
N SER A 6 7.25 7.61 -13.60
CA SER A 6 8.18 6.47 -13.63
C SER A 6 7.77 5.26 -12.78
N LEU A 7 6.62 5.31 -12.12
CA LEU A 7 6.05 4.17 -11.40
C LEU A 7 4.53 4.17 -11.59
N MET A 8 4.03 4.14 -12.82
CA MET A 8 2.59 3.95 -13.04
C MET A 8 2.31 2.45 -13.08
N LEU A 9 1.38 1.98 -12.24
CA LEU A 9 0.79 0.65 -12.39
C LEU A 9 0.29 0.49 -13.82
N GLN A 10 0.60 -0.65 -14.44
CA GLN A 10 0.11 -0.94 -15.78
C GLN A 10 -1.39 -1.21 -15.74
N GLU A 11 -2.08 -1.02 -16.87
CA GLU A 11 -3.53 -1.18 -16.91
C GLU A 11 -3.97 -2.63 -16.67
N ASP A 12 -3.15 -3.61 -17.08
CA ASP A 12 -3.37 -5.02 -16.80
C ASP A 12 -3.25 -5.35 -15.30
N GLU A 13 -2.28 -4.77 -14.59
CA GLU A 13 -2.16 -4.93 -13.14
C GLU A 13 -3.37 -4.36 -12.40
N ILE A 14 -3.82 -3.16 -12.80
CA ILE A 14 -5.01 -2.54 -12.23
C ILE A 14 -6.24 -3.41 -12.46
N GLN A 15 -6.40 -3.98 -13.67
CA GLN A 15 -7.53 -4.85 -13.99
C GLN A 15 -7.50 -6.13 -13.15
N SER A 16 -6.35 -6.79 -13.05
CA SER A 16 -6.18 -8.00 -12.24
C SER A 16 -6.51 -7.75 -10.77
N ILE A 17 -5.99 -6.66 -10.19
CA ILE A 17 -6.27 -6.30 -8.79
C ILE A 17 -7.75 -5.96 -8.60
N ALA A 18 -8.37 -5.28 -9.56
CA ALA A 18 -9.79 -4.94 -9.50
C ALA A 18 -10.68 -6.20 -9.51
N GLU A 19 -10.32 -7.20 -10.31
CA GLU A 19 -11.04 -8.49 -10.35
C GLU A 19 -10.89 -9.29 -9.06
N GLU A 20 -9.69 -9.30 -8.47
CA GLU A 20 -9.41 -10.04 -7.24
C GLU A 20 -10.02 -9.38 -6.00
N THR A 21 -9.95 -8.05 -5.90
CA THR A 21 -10.32 -7.30 -4.68
C THR A 21 -11.71 -6.67 -4.75
N GLY A 22 -12.28 -6.52 -5.96
CA GLY A 22 -13.50 -5.75 -6.20
C GLY A 22 -13.32 -4.23 -6.08
N PHE A 23 -12.09 -3.73 -5.97
CA PHE A 23 -11.82 -2.30 -5.90
C PHE A 23 -11.92 -1.61 -7.26
N SER A 24 -12.39 -0.37 -7.25
CA SER A 24 -12.34 0.49 -8.43
C SER A 24 -10.90 0.90 -8.74
N ARG A 25 -10.63 1.20 -10.02
CA ARG A 25 -9.36 1.77 -10.50
C ARG A 25 -8.85 2.92 -9.63
N ASN A 26 -9.72 3.85 -9.25
CA ASN A 26 -9.35 5.00 -8.44
C ASN A 26 -8.91 4.62 -7.03
N GLN A 27 -9.50 3.58 -6.44
CA GLN A 27 -9.09 3.07 -5.13
C GLN A 27 -7.71 2.41 -5.23
N ILE A 28 -7.49 1.60 -6.25
CA ILE A 28 -6.20 0.92 -6.50
C ILE A 28 -5.07 1.95 -6.67
N VAL A 29 -5.26 2.94 -7.55
CA VAL A 29 -4.26 4.01 -7.77
C VAL A 29 -3.96 4.78 -6.48
N ARG A 30 -4.99 5.07 -5.67
CA ARG A 30 -4.78 5.75 -4.37
C ARG A 30 -4.04 4.88 -3.38
N LEU A 31 -4.35 3.58 -3.30
CA LEU A 31 -3.64 2.63 -2.43
C LEU A 31 -2.18 2.52 -2.85
N TYR A 32 -1.91 2.42 -4.14
CA TYR A 32 -0.55 2.37 -4.66
C TYR A 32 0.24 3.66 -4.40
N SER A 33 -0.39 4.83 -4.54
CA SER A 33 0.24 6.10 -4.15
C SER A 33 0.58 6.15 -2.66
N ARG A 34 -0.24 5.53 -1.78
CA ARG A 34 0.06 5.42 -0.35
C ARG A 34 1.16 4.40 -0.08
N PHE A 35 1.17 3.29 -0.80
CA PHE A 35 2.25 2.31 -0.74
C PHE A 35 3.61 2.95 -1.05
N LEU A 36 3.72 3.68 -2.16
CA LEU A 36 4.94 4.41 -2.53
C LEU A 36 5.34 5.49 -1.52
N SER A 37 4.37 6.09 -0.82
CA SER A 37 4.68 7.08 0.22
C SER A 37 5.24 6.44 1.49
N LEU A 38 4.93 5.17 1.74
CA LEU A 38 5.43 4.38 2.85
C LEU A 38 6.78 3.72 2.52
N ASP A 39 6.95 3.16 1.30
CA ASP A 39 8.19 2.54 0.83
C ASP A 39 9.27 3.59 0.50
N LYS A 40 9.85 4.19 1.55
CA LYS A 40 10.87 5.24 1.40
C LYS A 40 12.15 4.77 0.73
N GLN A 41 12.41 3.46 0.76
CA GLN A 41 13.62 2.86 0.22
C GLN A 41 13.43 2.36 -1.21
N GLY A 42 12.20 2.38 -1.75
CA GLY A 42 11.89 1.92 -3.09
C GLY A 42 12.16 0.43 -3.28
N ARG A 43 11.93 -0.37 -2.23
CA ARG A 43 12.19 -1.82 -2.23
C ARG A 43 11.13 -2.60 -3.00
N GLY A 44 9.96 -2.01 -3.22
CA GLY A 44 8.82 -2.69 -3.84
C GLY A 44 8.04 -3.56 -2.85
N TYR A 45 8.29 -3.44 -1.55
CA TYR A 45 7.50 -4.07 -0.47
C TYR A 45 7.54 -3.20 0.79
N LEU A 46 6.57 -3.40 1.68
CA LEU A 46 6.51 -2.75 2.99
C LEU A 46 6.87 -3.76 4.09
N ASP A 47 7.65 -3.31 5.07
CA ASP A 47 7.92 -4.07 6.30
C ASP A 47 7.10 -3.54 7.47
N ARG A 48 7.25 -4.17 8.64
CA ARG A 48 6.55 -3.77 9.87
C ARG A 48 6.83 -2.32 10.25
N ASP A 49 8.08 -1.88 10.10
CA ASP A 49 8.51 -0.53 10.46
C ASP A 49 7.89 0.53 9.54
N ASP A 50 7.64 0.18 8.27
CA ASP A 50 6.92 1.05 7.34
C ASP A 50 5.46 1.28 7.79
N PHE A 51 4.79 0.25 8.31
CA PHE A 51 3.42 0.39 8.84
C PHE A 51 3.36 1.20 10.14
N LEU A 52 4.37 1.09 11.00
CA LEU A 52 4.48 1.89 12.24
C LEU A 52 4.60 3.40 11.96
N ARG A 53 4.95 3.79 10.72
CA ARG A 53 4.96 5.20 10.30
C ARG A 53 3.58 5.76 10.01
N ILE A 54 2.53 4.94 9.95
CA ILE A 54 1.15 5.39 9.77
C ILE A 54 0.64 5.92 11.11
N PRO A 55 0.48 7.25 11.27
CA PRO A 55 0.11 7.83 12.57
C PRO A 55 -1.24 7.31 13.07
N GLU A 56 -2.18 7.06 12.16
CA GLU A 56 -3.49 6.53 12.47
C GLU A 56 -3.45 5.09 13.01
N LEU A 57 -2.44 4.29 12.64
CA LEU A 57 -2.24 2.95 13.22
C LEU A 57 -1.60 3.05 14.60
N ALA A 58 -0.64 3.97 14.78
CA ALA A 58 0.06 4.14 16.06
C ALA A 58 -0.87 4.51 17.23
N ILE A 59 -1.95 5.26 16.96
CA ILE A 59 -2.96 5.64 17.96
C ILE A 59 -4.15 4.67 18.02
N ASN A 60 -4.22 3.68 17.13
CA ASN A 60 -5.31 2.73 17.09
C ASN A 60 -5.08 1.63 18.14
N PRO A 61 -6.03 1.35 19.05
CA PRO A 61 -5.88 0.28 20.04
C PRO A 61 -5.72 -1.12 19.43
N LEU A 62 -6.08 -1.30 18.14
CA LEU A 62 -5.86 -2.53 17.38
C LEU A 62 -4.69 -2.42 16.40
N GLY A 63 -3.91 -1.33 16.42
CA GLY A 63 -2.86 -1.03 15.46
C GLY A 63 -1.87 -2.17 15.29
N GLU A 64 -1.25 -2.63 16.38
CA GLU A 64 -0.32 -3.77 16.36
C GLU A 64 -0.97 -5.04 15.79
N ARG A 65 -2.22 -5.35 16.17
CA ARG A 65 -2.93 -6.53 15.64
C ARG A 65 -3.24 -6.43 14.15
N ILE A 66 -3.53 -5.23 13.66
CA ILE A 66 -3.73 -4.97 12.24
C ILE A 66 -2.43 -5.19 11.50
N ILE A 67 -1.32 -4.63 12.00
CA ILE A 67 0.02 -4.80 11.42
C ILE A 67 0.39 -6.27 11.37
N ASP A 68 0.24 -6.98 12.49
CA ASP A 68 0.55 -8.42 12.56
C ASP A 68 -0.27 -9.21 11.55
N ALA A 69 -1.56 -8.88 11.37
CA ALA A 69 -2.41 -9.55 10.38
C ALA A 69 -1.91 -9.45 8.93
N PHE A 70 -1.12 -8.44 8.57
CA PHE A 70 -0.50 -8.33 7.23
C PHE A 70 0.74 -9.21 7.07
N PHE A 71 1.37 -9.67 8.17
CA PHE A 71 2.65 -10.39 8.15
C PHE A 71 2.59 -11.79 8.78
N ILE A 72 1.40 -12.26 9.16
CA ILE A 72 1.21 -13.65 9.55
C ILE A 72 1.41 -14.52 8.31
N GLU A 73 2.44 -15.37 8.33
CA GLU A 73 2.62 -16.42 7.33
C GLU A 73 1.40 -17.37 7.39
N THR A 74 0.60 -17.38 6.32
CA THR A 74 -0.42 -18.40 6.07
C THR A 74 0.15 -19.58 5.29
#